data_AF-A0A183U6C6-F1
#
_entry.id   AF-A0A183U6C6-F1
#
_cell.length_a   1.000
_cell.length_b   1.000
_cell.length_c   1.000
_cell.angle_alpha   90.00
_cell.angle_beta   90.00
_cell.angle_gamma   90.00
#
_symmetry.space_group_name_H-M   'P 1'
#
loop_
_entity.id
_entity.type
_entity.pdbx_description
1 polymer ?
#
loop_
_entity_poly.entity_id
_entity_poly.type
_entity_poly.pdbx_seq_one_letter_code
_entity_poly.pdbx_strand_id
1 'polypeptide(L)'
;MYGKDRYAAATGDAESVFDDFASRVRKMLPSETQDMIATFILFVLLPLGFIFEIFAVLPQYHEIFSEGWTWRVCILSYLGINAFANVYKMITVGPNGCTSDLPALMKPGYHYCHSCQLNEPPRSHHCPGDIL
;
A
#
# COMPACT_ATOMS: atom_id res chain seq x y z
N MET A 1 -26.25 -25.45 -12.06
CA MET A 1 -25.40 -24.44 -12.74
C MET A 1 -25.56 -23.08 -12.03
N TYR A 2 -25.05 -22.94 -10.81
CA TYR A 2 -25.23 -21.73 -9.97
C TYR A 2 -23.90 -21.18 -9.40
N GLY A 3 -22.77 -21.80 -9.81
CA GLY A 3 -21.42 -21.40 -9.40
C GLY A 3 -20.85 -20.34 -10.34
N LYS A 4 -20.91 -20.61 -11.67
CA LYS A 4 -21.36 -19.67 -12.70
C LYS A 4 -20.91 -18.20 -12.54
N ASP A 5 -21.88 -17.46 -12.04
CA ASP A 5 -21.94 -16.01 -12.14
C ASP A 5 -21.41 -15.34 -10.87
N ARG A 6 -21.35 -16.07 -9.75
CA ARG A 6 -20.77 -15.56 -8.49
C ARG A 6 -19.25 -15.43 -8.56
N TYR A 7 -18.57 -16.37 -9.24
CA TYR A 7 -17.13 -16.25 -9.39
C TYR A 7 -16.76 -15.13 -10.38
N ALA A 8 -17.60 -14.86 -11.39
CA ALA A 8 -17.41 -13.77 -12.35
C ALA A 8 -17.62 -12.40 -11.68
N ALA A 9 -18.60 -12.28 -10.78
CA ALA A 9 -18.78 -11.08 -9.97
C ALA A 9 -17.59 -10.84 -9.03
N ALA A 10 -17.13 -11.87 -8.30
CA ALA A 10 -15.99 -11.74 -7.40
C ALA A 10 -14.66 -11.43 -8.14
N THR A 11 -14.47 -11.94 -9.36
CA THR A 11 -13.31 -11.59 -10.19
C THR A 11 -13.43 -10.19 -10.77
N GLY A 12 -14.61 -9.75 -11.22
CA GLY A 12 -14.83 -8.37 -11.68
C GLY A 12 -14.65 -7.32 -10.58
N ASP A 13 -15.12 -7.62 -9.36
CA ASP A 13 -14.92 -6.75 -8.20
C ASP A 13 -13.43 -6.69 -7.81
N ALA A 14 -12.73 -7.83 -7.80
CA ALA A 14 -11.29 -7.84 -7.55
C ALA A 14 -10.52 -7.08 -8.63
N GLU A 15 -10.80 -7.30 -9.91
CA GLU A 15 -10.15 -6.64 -11.04
C GLU A 15 -10.34 -5.12 -10.98
N SER A 16 -11.56 -4.65 -10.68
CA SER A 16 -11.83 -3.21 -10.50
C SER A 16 -11.11 -2.59 -9.29
N VAL A 17 -10.97 -3.32 -8.20
CA VAL A 17 -10.21 -2.89 -7.02
C VAL A 17 -8.71 -2.85 -7.32
N PHE A 18 -8.20 -3.85 -8.05
CA PHE A 18 -6.81 -3.88 -8.52
C PHE A 18 -6.51 -2.73 -9.48
N ASP A 19 -7.43 -2.41 -10.39
CA ASP A 19 -7.27 -1.28 -11.32
C ASP A 19 -7.34 0.07 -10.61
N ASP A 20 -8.25 0.28 -9.65
CA ASP A 20 -8.29 1.51 -8.84
C ASP A 20 -7.01 1.64 -8.00
N PHE A 21 -6.55 0.54 -7.41
CA PHE A 21 -5.30 0.49 -6.67
C PHE A 21 -4.10 0.78 -7.58
N ALA A 22 -4.00 0.15 -8.75
CA ALA A 22 -2.93 0.37 -9.72
C ALA A 22 -2.93 1.81 -10.24
N SER A 23 -4.11 2.39 -10.46
CA SER A 23 -4.28 3.80 -10.83
C SER A 23 -3.76 4.73 -9.73
N ARG A 24 -4.09 4.46 -8.47
CA ARG A 24 -3.57 5.22 -7.31
C ARG A 24 -2.06 5.04 -7.13
N VAL A 25 -1.54 3.83 -7.27
CA VAL A 25 -0.10 3.54 -7.24
C VAL A 25 0.61 4.31 -8.35
N ARG A 26 0.05 4.33 -9.56
CA ARG A 26 0.62 5.07 -10.69
C ARG A 26 0.60 6.59 -10.48
N LYS A 27 -0.42 7.12 -9.78
CA LYS A 27 -0.47 8.53 -9.37
C LYS A 27 0.50 8.86 -8.23
N MET A 28 0.70 7.94 -7.30
CA MET A 28 1.66 8.08 -6.21
C MET A 28 3.11 7.83 -6.65
N LEU A 29 3.32 7.22 -7.82
CA LEU A 29 4.64 6.83 -8.31
C LEU A 29 5.49 8.09 -8.54
N PRO A 30 6.47 8.37 -7.67
CA PRO A 30 7.27 9.58 -7.77
C PRO A 30 8.18 9.49 -8.99
N SER A 31 8.54 10.65 -9.53
CA SER A 31 9.56 10.74 -10.60
C SER A 31 10.95 10.28 -10.14
N GLU A 32 11.15 10.11 -8.84
CA GLU A 32 12.43 9.74 -8.23
C GLU A 32 12.74 8.24 -8.43
N THR A 33 13.93 7.95 -8.95
CA THR A 33 14.34 6.57 -9.27
C THR A 33 14.37 5.66 -8.06
N GLN A 34 14.60 6.21 -6.87
CA GLN A 34 14.62 5.46 -5.61
C GLN A 34 13.23 4.91 -5.26
N ASP A 35 12.19 5.72 -5.43
CA ASP A 35 10.82 5.32 -5.10
C ASP A 35 10.27 4.33 -6.14
N MET A 36 10.72 4.43 -7.40
CA MET A 36 10.44 3.44 -8.42
C MET A 36 11.02 2.07 -8.07
N ILE A 37 12.27 2.02 -7.60
CA ILE A 37 12.92 0.77 -7.18
C ILE A 37 12.19 0.18 -5.96
N ALA A 38 11.86 1.00 -4.95
CA ALA A 38 11.12 0.55 -3.78
C ALA A 38 9.75 -0.05 -4.16
N THR A 39 9.03 0.63 -5.06
CA THR A 39 7.75 0.16 -5.61
C THR A 39 7.91 -1.18 -6.33
N PHE A 40 8.94 -1.32 -7.15
CA PHE A 40 9.23 -2.58 -7.85
C PHE A 40 9.54 -3.73 -6.89
N ILE A 41 10.38 -3.51 -5.88
CA ILE A 41 10.70 -4.53 -4.88
C ILE A 41 9.43 -4.97 -4.16
N LEU A 42 8.60 -4.02 -3.74
CA LEU A 42 7.42 -4.28 -2.94
C LEU A 42 6.29 -4.98 -3.71
N PHE A 43 6.04 -4.61 -4.96
CA PHE A 43 4.95 -5.18 -5.75
C PHE A 43 5.35 -6.36 -6.65
N VAL A 44 6.65 -6.55 -6.92
CA VAL A 44 7.12 -7.62 -7.81
C VAL A 44 7.98 -8.61 -7.04
N LEU A 45 9.12 -8.19 -6.49
CA LEU A 45 10.07 -9.12 -5.86
C LEU A 45 9.50 -9.77 -4.60
N LEU A 46 8.79 -9.03 -3.77
CA LEU A 46 8.23 -9.53 -2.52
C LEU A 46 7.15 -10.60 -2.74
N PRO A 47 6.11 -10.39 -3.58
CA PRO A 47 5.15 -11.45 -3.88
C PRO A 47 5.77 -12.64 -4.64
N LEU A 48 6.74 -12.41 -5.54
CA LEU A 48 7.47 -13.50 -6.18
C LEU A 48 8.28 -14.33 -5.16
N GLY A 49 8.97 -13.67 -4.24
CA GLY A 49 9.70 -14.31 -3.15
C GLY A 49 8.79 -15.10 -2.22
N PHE A 50 7.60 -14.58 -1.92
CA PHE A 50 6.60 -15.27 -1.12
C PHE A 50 6.11 -16.58 -1.77
N ILE A 51 5.81 -16.54 -3.07
CA ILE A 51 5.43 -17.73 -3.84
C ILE A 51 6.60 -18.72 -3.89
N PHE A 52 7.82 -18.24 -4.14
CA PHE A 52 9.02 -19.07 -4.17
C PHE A 52 9.28 -19.78 -2.84
N GLU A 53 9.12 -19.08 -1.71
CA GLU A 53 9.25 -19.70 -0.38
C GLU A 53 8.25 -20.84 -0.18
N ILE A 54 6.97 -20.64 -0.49
CA ILE A 54 5.93 -21.65 -0.27
C ILE A 54 6.09 -22.88 -1.17
N PHE A 55 6.49 -22.68 -2.44
CA PHE A 55 6.51 -23.76 -3.43
C PHE A 55 7.89 -24.39 -3.68
N ALA A 56 8.99 -23.69 -3.41
CA ALA A 56 10.34 -24.19 -3.65
C ALA A 56 11.08 -24.49 -2.34
N VAL A 57 11.02 -23.57 -1.36
CA VAL A 57 11.82 -23.69 -0.13
C VAL A 57 11.13 -24.59 0.89
N LEU A 58 9.88 -24.31 1.24
CA LEU A 58 9.17 -25.09 2.25
C LEU A 58 9.04 -26.59 1.90
N PRO A 59 8.70 -26.99 0.65
CA PRO A 59 8.56 -28.40 0.27
C PRO A 59 9.88 -29.18 0.30
N GLN A 60 11.02 -28.49 0.25
CA GLN A 60 12.34 -29.11 0.34
C GLN A 60 12.67 -29.57 1.77
N TYR A 61 12.12 -28.92 2.78
CA TYR A 61 12.41 -29.19 4.20
C TYR A 61 11.25 -29.85 4.95
N HIS A 62 10.02 -29.68 4.48
CA HIS A 62 8.82 -30.20 5.14
C HIS A 62 7.93 -30.85 4.09
N GLU A 63 7.36 -32.01 4.41
CA GLU A 63 6.39 -32.66 3.53
C GLU A 63 5.19 -31.75 3.27
N ILE A 64 4.77 -31.68 2.01
CA ILE A 64 3.64 -30.86 1.58
C ILE A 64 2.39 -31.38 2.32
N PHE A 65 1.63 -30.45 2.92
CA PHE A 65 0.46 -30.73 3.78
C PHE A 65 0.75 -31.40 5.13
N SER A 66 2.01 -31.46 5.57
CA SER A 66 2.33 -31.77 6.96
C SER A 66 1.84 -30.66 7.91
N GLU A 67 1.64 -30.97 9.18
CA GLU A 67 1.28 -30.01 10.23
C GLU A 67 2.31 -28.86 10.30
N GLY A 68 3.60 -29.20 10.26
CA GLY A 68 4.69 -28.23 10.30
C GLY A 68 4.75 -27.33 9.06
N TRP A 69 4.42 -27.88 7.88
CA TRP A 69 4.32 -27.09 6.64
C TRP A 69 3.13 -26.11 6.73
N THR A 70 1.97 -26.62 7.14
CA THR A 70 0.73 -25.84 7.22
C THR A 70 0.86 -24.66 8.18
N TRP A 71 1.43 -24.86 9.37
CA TRP A 71 1.62 -23.78 10.33
C TRP A 71 2.52 -22.65 9.81
N ARG A 72 3.62 -23.02 9.13
CA ARG A 72 4.54 -22.05 8.52
C ARG A 72 3.88 -21.28 7.38
N VAL A 73 3.14 -21.96 6.51
CA VAL A 73 2.38 -21.32 5.43
C VAL A 73 1.35 -20.34 6.01
N CYS A 74 0.64 -20.72 7.07
CA CYS A 74 -0.33 -19.84 7.74
C CYS A 74 0.33 -18.57 8.30
N ILE A 75 1.46 -18.71 9.02
CA ILE A 75 2.19 -17.57 9.58
C ILE A 75 2.74 -16.67 8.47
N LEU A 76 3.37 -17.26 7.45
CA LEU A 76 3.91 -16.50 6.32
C LEU A 76 2.78 -15.76 5.59
N SER A 77 1.65 -16.43 5.36
CA SER A 77 0.49 -15.81 4.71
C SER A 77 -0.08 -14.65 5.54
N TYR A 78 -0.16 -14.81 6.86
CA TYR A 78 -0.58 -13.73 7.75
C TYR A 78 0.35 -12.52 7.67
N LEU A 79 1.67 -12.74 7.69
CA LEU A 79 2.67 -11.68 7.54
C LEU A 79 2.58 -11.00 6.16
N GLY A 80 2.41 -11.78 5.09
CA GLY A 80 2.24 -11.26 3.74
C GLY A 80 0.99 -10.37 3.64
N ILE A 81 -0.16 -10.85 4.11
CA ILE A 81 -1.40 -10.08 4.14
C ILE A 81 -1.23 -8.80 4.97
N ASN A 82 -0.56 -8.87 6.12
CA ASN A 82 -0.31 -7.69 6.95
C ASN A 82 0.54 -6.63 6.22
N ALA A 83 1.61 -7.06 5.55
CA ALA A 83 2.47 -6.17 4.76
C ALA A 83 1.68 -5.47 3.64
N PHE A 84 0.91 -6.22 2.85
CA PHE A 84 0.09 -5.65 1.77
C PHE A 84 -1.04 -4.77 2.30
N ALA A 85 -1.65 -5.12 3.44
CA ALA A 85 -2.69 -4.30 4.07
C ALA A 85 -2.14 -2.95 4.57
N ASN A 86 -0.93 -2.94 5.14
CA ASN A 86 -0.27 -1.69 5.56
C ASN A 86 0.03 -0.79 4.36
N VAL A 87 0.54 -1.36 3.27
CA VAL A 87 0.79 -0.64 2.02
C VAL A 87 -0.52 -0.10 1.42
N TYR A 88 -1.56 -0.92 1.40
CA TYR A 88 -2.88 -0.51 0.95
C TYR A 88 -3.43 0.67 1.78
N LYS A 89 -3.27 0.63 3.11
CA LYS A 89 -3.64 1.74 3.98
C LYS A 89 -2.83 3.00 3.72
N MET A 90 -1.53 2.87 3.50
CA MET A 90 -0.67 4.00 3.15
C MET A 90 -1.14 4.68 1.85
N ILE A 91 -1.46 3.90 0.81
CA ILE A 91 -1.89 4.42 -0.49
C ILE A 91 -3.31 5.02 -0.44
N THR A 92 -4.17 4.49 0.42
CA THR A 92 -5.57 4.94 0.50
C THR A 92 -5.79 6.16 1.37
N VAL A 93 -5.06 6.31 2.48
CA VAL A 93 -5.25 7.42 3.43
C VAL A 93 -4.61 8.71 2.93
N GLY A 94 -3.49 8.63 2.19
CA GLY A 94 -2.79 9.80 1.66
C GLY A 94 -2.24 10.74 2.75
N PRO A 95 -1.56 11.82 2.37
CA PRO A 95 -1.06 12.81 3.32
C PRO A 95 -2.22 13.63 3.92
N ASN A 96 -2.16 13.85 5.24
CA ASN A 96 -3.09 14.73 5.94
C ASN A 96 -2.72 16.21 5.70
N GLY A 97 -3.09 16.75 4.55
CA GLY A 97 -2.89 18.16 4.20
C GLY A 97 -4.10 18.85 3.56
N CYS A 98 -5.09 18.08 3.12
CA CYS A 98 -6.17 18.57 2.27
C CYS A 98 -7.39 19.13 3.05
N THR A 99 -7.37 19.11 4.39
CA THR A 99 -8.49 19.60 5.22
C THR A 99 -8.20 20.99 5.81
N SER A 100 -8.94 21.95 5.24
CA SER A 100 -8.91 23.40 5.34
C SER A 100 -9.51 24.00 6.63
N ASP A 101 -9.23 23.43 7.79
CA ASP A 101 -9.63 24.00 9.10
C ASP A 101 -8.43 24.52 9.90
N LEU A 102 -7.50 25.18 9.20
CA LEU A 102 -6.38 25.82 9.85
C LEU A 102 -6.81 27.23 10.33
N PRO A 103 -6.43 27.62 11.55
CA PRO A 103 -6.85 28.88 12.12
C PRO A 103 -6.35 30.06 11.28
N ALA A 104 -7.25 30.98 10.93
CA ALA A 104 -6.90 32.21 10.22
C ALA A 104 -5.91 33.09 11.02
N LEU A 105 -5.91 32.97 12.35
CA LEU A 105 -4.97 33.62 13.26
C LEU A 105 -3.76 32.72 13.54
N MET A 106 -2.55 33.28 13.46
CA MET A 106 -1.31 32.58 13.80
C MET A 106 -1.28 32.21 15.28
N LYS A 107 -1.37 30.92 15.58
CA LYS A 107 -1.15 30.37 16.93
C LYS A 107 0.35 30.26 17.22
N PRO A 108 0.78 30.27 18.49
CA PRO A 108 2.19 30.06 18.84
C PRO A 108 2.74 28.76 18.23
N GLY A 109 3.89 28.85 17.56
CA GLY A 109 4.56 27.71 16.90
C GLY A 109 4.06 27.39 15.49
N TYR A 110 3.00 28.05 15.01
CA TYR A 110 2.59 27.94 13.60
C TYR A 110 3.46 28.86 12.75
N HIS A 111 3.69 28.46 11.51
CA HIS A 111 4.42 29.25 10.52
C HIS A 111 3.57 29.43 9.27
N TYR A 112 3.75 30.55 8.57
CA TYR A 112 3.01 30.82 7.35
C TYR A 112 3.74 30.23 6.16
N CYS A 113 3.04 29.45 5.33
CA CYS A 113 3.59 28.94 4.09
C CYS A 113 3.14 29.81 2.91
N HIS A 114 4.12 30.37 2.20
CA HIS A 114 3.87 31.22 1.04
C HIS A 114 3.33 30.44 -0.18
N SER A 115 3.65 29.16 -0.31
CA SER A 115 3.15 28.32 -1.42
C SER A 115 1.69 27.94 -1.21
N CYS A 116 1.33 27.50 0.01
CA CYS A 116 -0.03 27.07 0.35
C CYS A 116 -0.96 28.24 0.74
N GLN A 117 -0.40 29.42 1.01
CA GLN A 117 -1.12 30.59 1.55
C GLN A 117 -1.88 30.31 2.86
N LEU A 118 -1.37 29.39 3.68
CA LEU A 118 -2.02 28.90 4.90
C LEU A 118 -1.06 28.92 6.12
N ASN A 119 -1.63 29.00 7.32
CA ASN A 119 -0.89 28.91 8.59
C ASN A 119 -0.65 27.44 8.94
N GLU A 120 0.55 26.93 8.69
CA GLU A 120 0.94 25.54 8.88
C GLU A 120 1.35 25.23 10.34
N PRO A 121 0.98 24.07 10.91
CA PRO A 121 1.39 23.65 12.25
C PRO A 121 2.91 23.40 12.37
N PRO A 122 3.48 23.38 13.58
CA PRO A 122 4.94 23.31 13.82
C PRO A 122 5.67 22.07 13.26
N ARG A 123 4.97 21.04 12.78
CA ARG A 123 5.56 19.79 12.26
C ARG A 123 5.16 19.46 10.83
N SER A 124 4.37 20.30 10.16
CA SER A 124 4.08 20.14 8.73
C SER A 124 5.13 20.89 7.91
N HIS A 125 5.41 20.36 6.72
CA HIS A 125 6.26 21.01 5.75
C HIS A 125 5.60 20.92 4.38
N HIS A 126 5.76 21.97 3.57
CA HIS A 126 5.27 22.00 2.20
C HIS A 126 5.95 20.91 1.35
N CYS A 127 5.13 20.04 0.77
CA CYS A 127 5.57 19.04 -0.21
C CYS A 127 5.33 19.59 -1.62
N PRO A 128 6.37 19.80 -2.46
CA PRO A 128 6.20 20.34 -3.81
C PRO A 128 5.42 19.41 -4.76
N GLY A 129 5.39 18.11 -4.46
CA GLY A 129 4.76 17.08 -5.29
C GLY A 129 3.28 16.83 -4.97
N ASP A 130 2.81 17.21 -3.79
CA ASP A 130 1.41 17.06 -3.37
C ASP A 130 0.63 18.34 -3.69
N ILE A 131 0.57 18.70 -4.97
CA ILE A 131 -0.28 19.80 -5.45
C ILE A 131 -1.63 19.22 -5.83
N LEU A 132 -2.55 19.20 -4.86
CA LEU A 132 -4.00 19.40 -5.04
C LEU A 132 -4.67 19.70 -3.69
#